data_AF-A0A942NLH2-F1
#
_entry.id   AF-A0A942NLH2-F1
#
_cell.length_a   1.000
_cell.length_b   1.000
_cell.length_c   1.000
_cell.angle_alpha   90.00
_cell.angle_beta   90.00
_cell.angle_gamma   90.00
#
_symmetry.space_group_name_H-M   'P 1'
#
loop_
_entity.id
_entity.type
_entity.pdbx_description
1 polymer ?
#
loop_
_entity_poly.entity_id
_entity_poly.type
_entity_poly.pdbx_seq_one_letter_code
_entity_poly.pdbx_strand_id
1 'polypeptide(L)'
;MKTIYLIAAFLFSISAQAQQSLKGAYQSKLDSEVIICLMDGYFVETKYNANTKTFNYTWGGPFVKEGNKLNITIHFDSRDKGIVGKTKEIAFGEKHYELIDKGENVLAGNWRMSGRKNGDQFTENPLRARRTYKLLTGTRFQWMAINIDTGEFSGTGG
;
A
#
# COMPACT_ATOMS: atom_id res chain seq x y z
N MET A 1 -22.62 -3.15 63.28
CA MET A 1 -21.94 -2.34 62.25
C MET A 1 -21.06 -3.24 61.41
N LYS A 2 -21.33 -3.36 60.10
CA LYS A 2 -20.38 -3.73 59.05
C LYS A 2 -21.15 -3.68 57.72
N THR A 3 -21.10 -2.52 57.07
CA THR A 3 -21.68 -2.30 55.74
C THR A 3 -20.70 -2.87 54.71
N ILE A 4 -21.11 -3.87 53.94
CA ILE A 4 -20.32 -4.45 52.85
C ILE A 4 -20.73 -3.73 51.57
N TYR A 5 -19.80 -3.00 50.96
CA TYR A 5 -19.99 -2.38 49.65
C TYR A 5 -19.59 -3.38 48.56
N LEU A 6 -20.54 -3.76 47.72
CA LEU A 6 -20.31 -4.57 46.53
C LEU A 6 -19.93 -3.62 45.37
N ILE A 7 -18.66 -3.58 45.00
CA ILE A 7 -18.19 -2.80 43.85
C ILE A 7 -18.42 -3.64 42.59
N ALA A 8 -19.42 -3.27 41.80
CA ALA A 8 -19.64 -3.84 40.47
C ALA A 8 -18.62 -3.24 39.48
N ALA A 9 -17.61 -4.02 39.08
CA ALA A 9 -16.67 -3.63 38.05
C ALA A 9 -17.33 -3.74 36.66
N PHE A 10 -17.63 -2.60 36.05
CA PHE A 10 -18.13 -2.52 34.68
C PHE A 10 -16.96 -2.77 33.71
N LEU A 11 -16.84 -3.99 33.19
CA LEU A 11 -15.92 -4.31 32.11
C LEU A 11 -16.41 -3.65 30.83
N PHE A 12 -15.85 -2.48 30.51
CA PHE A 12 -15.99 -1.88 29.18
C PHE A 12 -15.20 -2.74 28.18
N SER A 13 -15.91 -3.63 27.50
CA SER A 13 -15.40 -4.34 26.33
C SER A 13 -15.19 -3.32 25.21
N ILE A 14 -13.98 -2.77 25.09
CA ILE A 14 -13.56 -2.01 23.91
C ILE A 14 -13.48 -3.03 22.77
N SER A 15 -14.55 -3.18 22.01
CA SER A 15 -14.50 -3.86 20.72
C SER A 15 -13.70 -2.95 19.79
N ALA A 16 -12.40 -3.21 19.66
CA ALA A 16 -11.62 -2.70 18.54
C ALA A 16 -12.24 -3.30 17.27
N GLN A 17 -13.15 -2.57 16.62
CA GLN A 17 -13.54 -2.90 15.26
C GLN A 17 -12.27 -2.79 14.43
N ALA A 18 -11.72 -3.95 14.05
CA ALA A 18 -10.66 -4.00 13.06
C ALA A 18 -11.20 -3.32 11.80
N GLN A 19 -10.70 -2.12 11.50
CA GLN A 19 -11.08 -1.40 10.30
C GLN A 19 -10.76 -2.31 9.12
N GLN A 20 -11.78 -2.73 8.39
CA GLN A 20 -11.61 -3.56 7.21
C GLN A 20 -10.66 -2.82 6.27
N SER A 21 -9.48 -3.39 6.04
CA SER A 21 -8.41 -2.73 5.32
C SER A 21 -8.89 -2.47 3.89
N LEU A 22 -8.98 -1.20 3.51
CA LEU A 22 -9.27 -0.79 2.13
C LEU A 22 -8.29 -1.50 1.19
N LYS A 23 -8.83 -2.21 0.19
CA LYS A 23 -8.05 -3.00 -0.75
C LYS A 23 -8.70 -3.01 -2.13
N GLY A 24 -7.91 -3.35 -3.14
CA GLY A 24 -8.35 -3.46 -4.53
C GLY A 24 -7.55 -2.58 -5.47
N ALA A 25 -7.92 -2.61 -6.75
CA ALA A 25 -7.38 -1.68 -7.75
C ALA A 25 -8.47 -0.72 -8.20
N TYR A 26 -8.06 0.52 -8.40
CA TYR A 26 -8.93 1.65 -8.67
C TYR A 26 -8.40 2.44 -9.86
N GLN A 27 -9.26 2.73 -10.82
CA GLN A 27 -8.93 3.59 -11.95
C GLN A 27 -9.38 5.02 -11.65
N SER A 28 -8.54 6.01 -11.94
CA SER A 28 -8.93 7.41 -11.82
C SER A 28 -10.00 7.76 -12.87
N LYS A 29 -11.05 8.45 -12.43
CA LYS A 29 -12.09 8.98 -13.33
C LYS A 29 -11.64 10.24 -14.09
N LEU A 30 -10.60 10.92 -13.60
CA LEU A 30 -10.01 12.08 -14.28
C LEU A 30 -9.05 11.67 -15.40
N ASP A 31 -8.35 10.55 -15.21
CA ASP A 31 -7.31 10.07 -16.13
C ASP A 31 -7.27 8.54 -16.07
N SER A 32 -7.82 7.88 -17.09
CA SER A 32 -7.94 6.41 -17.13
C SER A 32 -6.59 5.68 -17.21
N GLU A 33 -5.49 6.37 -17.48
CA GLU A 33 -4.12 5.82 -17.43
C GLU A 33 -3.58 5.70 -16.01
N VAL A 34 -4.24 6.32 -15.02
CA VAL A 34 -3.84 6.31 -13.61
C VAL A 34 -4.57 5.19 -12.88
N ILE A 35 -3.80 4.22 -12.39
CA ILE A 35 -4.28 3.11 -11.58
C ILE A 35 -3.66 3.19 -10.19
N ILE A 36 -4.50 3.06 -9.16
CA ILE A 36 -4.11 2.88 -7.77
C ILE A 36 -4.33 1.42 -7.39
N CYS A 37 -3.32 0.77 -6.84
CA CYS A 37 -3.45 -0.52 -6.18
C CYS A 37 -3.28 -0.36 -4.67
N LEU A 38 -4.22 -0.92 -3.91
CA LEU A 38 -4.24 -0.92 -2.45
C LEU A 38 -4.26 -2.35 -1.94
N MET A 39 -3.29 -2.70 -1.11
CA MET A 39 -3.26 -3.99 -0.43
C MET A 39 -2.43 -3.92 0.85
N ASP A 40 -2.91 -4.58 1.91
CA ASP A 40 -2.22 -4.70 3.20
C ASP A 40 -1.69 -3.36 3.76
N GLY A 41 -2.52 -2.31 3.65
CA GLY A 41 -2.16 -0.95 4.11
C GLY A 41 -1.10 -0.24 3.25
N TYR A 42 -0.79 -0.76 2.07
CA TYR A 42 0.17 -0.18 1.13
C TYR A 42 -0.52 0.33 -0.14
N PHE A 43 -0.12 1.51 -0.56
CA PHE A 43 -0.63 2.24 -1.72
C PHE A 43 0.44 2.30 -2.78
N VAL A 44 0.06 2.03 -4.03
CA VAL A 44 0.88 2.31 -5.21
C VAL A 44 0.00 2.93 -6.28
N GLU A 45 0.38 4.10 -6.78
CA GLU A 45 -0.21 4.73 -7.95
C GLU A 45 0.77 4.67 -9.12
N THR A 46 0.29 4.25 -10.28
CA THR A 46 1.07 4.21 -11.51
C THR A 46 0.28 4.87 -12.63
N LYS A 47 0.95 5.73 -13.40
CA LYS A 47 0.43 6.23 -14.67
C LYS A 47 1.17 5.58 -15.83
N TYR A 48 0.44 4.84 -16.64
CA TYR A 48 0.97 4.13 -17.81
C TYR A 48 -0.02 4.18 -18.97
N ASN A 49 0.45 4.60 -20.14
CA ASN A 49 -0.34 4.58 -21.36
C ASN A 49 -0.16 3.23 -22.07
N ALA A 50 -1.20 2.40 -22.06
CA ALA A 50 -1.17 1.08 -22.68
C ALA A 50 -1.07 1.10 -24.21
N ASN A 51 -1.60 2.14 -24.86
CA ASN A 51 -1.60 2.26 -26.32
C ASN A 51 -0.21 2.63 -26.85
N THR A 52 0.43 3.61 -26.23
CA THR A 52 1.77 4.09 -26.62
C THR A 52 2.90 3.33 -25.92
N LYS A 53 2.58 2.48 -24.95
CA LYS A 53 3.53 1.76 -24.08
C LYS A 53 4.45 2.69 -23.29
N THR A 54 3.92 3.84 -22.90
CA THR A 54 4.69 4.89 -22.22
C THR A 54 4.46 4.82 -20.71
N PHE A 55 5.55 4.59 -19.96
CA PHE A 55 5.57 4.76 -18.52
C PHE A 55 5.78 6.23 -18.17
N ASN A 56 4.88 6.79 -17.36
CA ASN A 56 4.97 8.18 -16.91
C ASN A 56 5.55 8.27 -15.49
N TYR A 57 4.94 7.60 -14.52
CA TYR A 57 5.42 7.57 -13.15
C TYR A 57 4.82 6.43 -12.33
N THR A 58 5.49 6.12 -11.22
CA THR A 58 4.91 5.37 -10.10
C THR A 58 5.36 5.98 -8.79
N TRP A 59 4.50 5.95 -7.78
CA TRP A 59 4.86 6.36 -6.42
C TRP A 59 4.01 5.61 -5.41
N GLY A 60 4.47 5.54 -4.17
CA GLY A 60 3.71 4.85 -3.15
C GLY A 60 4.36 4.72 -1.79
N GLY A 61 3.65 4.01 -0.92
CA GLY A 61 4.00 3.83 0.48
C GLY A 61 2.81 3.41 1.33
N PRO A 62 3.00 3.28 2.65
CA PRO A 62 1.93 2.96 3.58
C PRO A 62 0.89 4.07 3.58
N PHE A 63 -0.38 3.70 3.71
CA PHE A 63 -1.47 4.66 3.77
C PHE A 63 -2.37 4.45 4.99
N VAL A 64 -2.99 5.53 5.41
CA VAL A 64 -4.11 5.53 6.36
C VAL A 64 -5.32 6.14 5.67
N LYS A 65 -6.50 5.51 5.83
CA LYS A 65 -7.76 6.04 5.31
C LYS A 65 -8.47 6.87 6.39
N GLU A 66 -8.80 8.11 6.04
CA GLU A 66 -9.56 9.03 6.89
C GLU A 66 -10.71 9.64 6.09
N GLY A 67 -11.93 9.15 6.31
CA GLY A 67 -13.10 9.56 5.53
C GLY A 67 -12.87 9.40 4.02
N ASN A 68 -12.96 10.50 3.28
CA ASN A 68 -12.78 10.57 1.82
C ASN A 68 -11.35 10.91 1.40
N LYS A 69 -10.37 10.57 2.23
CA LYS A 69 -8.95 10.87 1.99
C LYS A 69 -8.08 9.66 2.29
N LEU A 70 -6.94 9.59 1.63
CA LEU A 70 -5.82 8.74 2.02
C LEU A 70 -4.64 9.63 2.40
N ASN A 71 -4.03 9.34 3.53
CA ASN A 71 -2.76 9.91 3.97
C ASN A 71 -1.65 8.90 3.68
N ILE A 72 -0.78 9.18 2.71
CA ILE A 72 0.29 8.29 2.27
C ILE A 72 1.63 8.79 2.80
N THR A 73 2.37 7.94 3.51
CA THR A 73 3.79 8.21 3.80
C THR A 73 4.61 7.74 2.60
N ILE A 74 5.28 8.66 1.92
CA ILE A 74 5.95 8.36 0.66
C ILE A 74 7.20 7.53 0.93
N HIS A 75 7.20 6.28 0.49
CA HIS A 75 8.36 5.40 0.49
C HIS A 75 9.19 5.51 -0.79
N PHE A 76 8.55 5.90 -1.90
CA PHE A 76 9.19 6.15 -3.18
C PHE A 76 8.33 7.03 -4.07
N ASP A 77 8.97 7.77 -4.97
CA ASP A 77 8.35 8.40 -6.13
C ASP A 77 9.38 8.36 -7.26
N SER A 78 9.00 7.81 -8.42
CA SER A 78 9.92 7.65 -9.55
C SER A 78 10.33 8.98 -10.20
N ARG A 79 9.67 10.09 -9.84
CA ARG A 79 9.93 11.43 -10.39
C ARG A 79 10.81 12.26 -9.46
N ASP A 80 10.64 12.14 -8.15
CA ASP A 80 11.33 12.96 -7.17
C ASP A 80 11.61 12.18 -5.88
N LYS A 81 12.89 11.89 -5.62
CA LYS A 81 13.31 11.25 -4.35
C LYS A 81 13.25 12.19 -3.14
N GLY A 82 13.26 13.51 -3.34
CA GLY A 82 13.31 14.52 -2.29
C GLY A 82 12.02 14.66 -1.47
N ILE A 83 10.97 13.95 -1.86
CA ILE A 83 9.71 13.87 -1.11
C ILE A 83 9.55 12.58 -0.31
N VAL A 84 10.50 11.64 -0.40
CA VAL A 84 10.48 10.41 0.40
C VAL A 84 10.57 10.75 1.89
N GLY A 85 9.79 10.02 2.69
CA GLY A 85 9.60 10.27 4.11
C GLY A 85 8.53 11.32 4.45
N LYS A 86 8.06 12.11 3.47
CA LYS A 86 6.97 13.08 3.67
C LYS A 86 5.61 12.38 3.57
N THR A 87 4.59 13.00 4.15
CA THR A 87 3.19 12.57 3.99
C THR A 87 2.51 13.38 2.90
N LYS A 88 1.74 12.70 2.05
CA LYS A 88 0.89 13.29 1.02
C LYS A 88 -0.55 12.84 1.21
N GLU A 89 -1.46 13.80 1.26
CA GLU A 89 -2.89 13.56 1.26
C GLU A 89 -3.41 13.50 -0.18
N ILE A 90 -4.30 12.55 -0.47
CA ILE A 90 -5.10 12.54 -1.70
C ILE A 90 -6.59 12.38 -1.36
N ALA A 91 -7.45 13.04 -2.13
CA ALA A 91 -8.88 12.77 -2.07
C ALA A 91 -9.16 11.38 -2.66
N PHE A 92 -9.96 10.56 -1.99
CA PHE A 92 -10.22 9.18 -2.37
C PHE A 92 -11.68 8.78 -2.10
N GLY A 93 -12.26 8.05 -3.04
CA GLY A 93 -13.65 7.57 -2.98
C GLY A 93 -14.28 7.52 -4.37
N GLU A 94 -15.53 7.06 -4.42
CA GLU A 94 -16.26 6.79 -5.68
C GLU A 94 -16.39 8.01 -6.61
N LYS A 95 -16.32 9.23 -6.06
CA LYS A 95 -16.31 10.46 -6.85
C LYS A 95 -15.05 10.58 -7.73
N HIS A 96 -13.90 10.10 -7.23
CA HIS A 96 -12.59 10.30 -7.87
C HIS A 96 -12.12 9.03 -8.60
N TYR A 97 -12.53 7.86 -8.13
CA TYR A 97 -12.04 6.59 -8.62
C TYR A 97 -13.16 5.57 -8.84
N GLU A 98 -12.96 4.70 -9.82
CA GLU A 98 -13.77 3.52 -10.09
C GLU A 98 -13.05 2.26 -9.61
N LEU A 99 -13.74 1.39 -8.87
CA LEU A 99 -13.20 0.10 -8.46
C LEU A 99 -13.20 -0.85 -9.66
N ILE A 100 -12.02 -1.31 -10.07
CA ILE A 100 -11.83 -2.22 -11.20
C ILE A 100 -11.40 -3.63 -10.77
N ASP A 101 -11.02 -3.79 -9.51
CA ASP A 101 -10.60 -5.06 -8.90
C ASP A 101 -10.81 -5.04 -7.40
N LYS A 102 -11.49 -6.06 -6.84
CA LYS A 102 -11.80 -6.16 -5.42
C LYS A 102 -10.62 -6.59 -4.53
N GLY A 103 -9.50 -7.00 -5.13
CA GLY A 103 -8.35 -7.51 -4.37
C GLY A 103 -8.65 -8.86 -3.72
N GLU A 104 -9.39 -9.72 -4.43
CA GLU A 104 -9.81 -11.04 -3.99
C GLU A 104 -9.10 -12.10 -4.83
N ASN A 105 -7.96 -12.58 -4.33
CA ASN A 105 -7.18 -13.65 -4.92
C ASN A 105 -6.31 -14.31 -3.85
N VAL A 106 -5.94 -15.58 -4.03
CA VAL A 106 -5.07 -16.31 -3.09
C VAL A 106 -3.65 -15.73 -3.02
N LEU A 107 -3.21 -15.02 -4.06
CA LEU A 107 -1.92 -14.32 -4.12
C LEU A 107 -2.04 -12.82 -3.85
N ALA A 108 -3.26 -12.31 -3.62
CA ALA A 108 -3.48 -10.91 -3.24
C ALA A 108 -2.66 -10.60 -1.99
N GLY A 109 -1.84 -9.55 -2.06
CA GLY A 109 -0.97 -9.19 -0.95
C GLY A 109 0.13 -8.22 -1.34
N ASN A 110 0.74 -7.62 -0.32
CA ASN A 110 1.97 -6.86 -0.44
C ASN A 110 3.17 -7.72 -0.02
N TRP A 111 3.84 -8.32 -1.00
CA TRP A 111 4.92 -9.28 -0.77
C TRP A 111 6.28 -8.61 -0.79
N ARG A 112 7.08 -8.79 0.26
CA ARG A 112 8.50 -8.38 0.28
C ARG A 112 9.40 -9.55 -0.09
N MET A 113 10.34 -9.32 -1.00
CA MET A 113 11.40 -10.31 -1.28
C MET A 113 12.28 -10.51 -0.03
N SER A 114 12.26 -11.72 0.52
CA SER A 114 12.99 -12.11 1.75
C SER A 114 14.37 -12.73 1.49
N GLY A 115 14.75 -12.99 0.24
CA GLY A 115 16.02 -13.59 -0.11
C GLY A 115 16.14 -13.89 -1.59
N ARG A 116 17.28 -14.44 -1.99
CA ARG A 116 17.55 -14.92 -3.34
C ARG A 116 17.96 -16.38 -3.28
N LYS A 117 17.43 -17.18 -4.19
CA LYS A 117 17.83 -18.57 -4.39
C LYS A 117 18.69 -18.67 -5.65
N ASN A 118 19.90 -19.19 -5.52
CA ASN A 118 20.84 -19.43 -6.62
C ASN A 118 21.20 -20.93 -6.61
N GLY A 119 20.59 -21.71 -7.51
CA GLY A 119 20.66 -23.17 -7.42
C GLY A 119 20.10 -23.66 -6.09
N ASP A 120 20.87 -24.44 -5.35
CA ASP A 120 20.50 -24.93 -4.02
C ASP A 120 20.84 -23.97 -2.88
N GLN A 121 21.57 -22.89 -3.16
CA GLN A 121 21.95 -21.91 -2.14
C GLN A 121 20.85 -20.86 -1.96
N PHE A 122 20.51 -20.58 -0.70
CA PHE A 122 19.61 -19.50 -0.33
C PHE A 122 20.38 -18.41 0.41
N THR A 123 20.25 -17.17 -0.05
CA THR A 123 20.80 -15.98 0.62
C THR A 123 19.66 -15.14 1.14
N GLU A 124 19.61 -14.96 2.46
CA GLU A 124 18.60 -14.12 3.11
C GLU A 124 18.78 -12.64 2.79
N ASN A 125 17.65 -11.94 2.71
CA ASN A 125 17.56 -10.50 2.62
C ASN A 125 16.71 -10.01 3.81
N PRO A 126 17.35 -9.71 4.96
CA PRO A 126 16.64 -9.22 6.14
C PRO A 126 15.99 -7.87 5.86
N LEU A 127 15.06 -7.45 6.72
CA LEU A 127 14.39 -6.16 6.56
C LEU A 127 15.41 -5.02 6.67
N ARG A 128 15.54 -4.24 5.60
CA ARG A 128 16.47 -3.10 5.48
C ARG A 128 15.78 -1.93 4.74
N ALA A 129 16.48 -0.80 4.63
CA ALA A 129 16.01 0.37 3.89
C ALA A 129 15.75 0.05 2.41
N ARG A 130 16.66 -0.69 1.77
CA ARG A 130 16.49 -1.21 0.41
C ARG A 130 15.51 -2.38 0.42
N ARG A 131 14.41 -2.24 -0.32
CA ARG A 131 13.31 -3.21 -0.36
C ARG A 131 12.89 -3.48 -1.80
N THR A 132 12.48 -4.71 -2.06
CA THR A 132 11.77 -5.07 -3.29
C THR A 132 10.41 -5.62 -2.89
N TYR A 133 9.36 -4.93 -3.33
CA TYR A 133 7.99 -5.35 -3.10
C TYR A 133 7.37 -5.89 -4.40
N LYS A 134 6.31 -6.67 -4.22
CA LYS A 134 5.34 -7.06 -5.24
C LYS A 134 3.97 -6.82 -4.63
N LEU A 135 3.23 -5.87 -5.18
CA LEU A 135 1.88 -5.58 -4.74
C LEU A 135 0.91 -6.22 -5.72
N LEU A 136 0.12 -7.15 -5.22
CA LEU A 136 -0.87 -7.91 -5.97
C LEU A 136 -2.24 -7.60 -5.40
N THR A 137 -3.18 -7.28 -6.28
CA THR A 137 -4.61 -7.22 -5.95
C THR A 137 -5.25 -8.54 -6.36
N GLY A 138 -6.08 -8.60 -7.41
CA GLY A 138 -6.51 -9.87 -8.00
C GLY A 138 -6.06 -10.05 -9.45
N THR A 139 -6.14 -8.97 -10.21
CA THR A 139 -5.95 -8.83 -11.65
C THR A 139 -4.94 -7.72 -11.98
N ARG A 140 -4.35 -7.08 -10.96
CA ARG A 140 -3.27 -6.11 -11.10
C ARG A 140 -2.07 -6.51 -10.26
N PHE A 141 -0.91 -6.19 -10.80
CA PHE A 141 0.39 -6.46 -10.23
C PHE A 141 1.30 -5.26 -10.47
N GLN A 142 2.08 -4.89 -9.47
CA GLN A 142 3.17 -3.94 -9.62
C GLN A 142 4.32 -4.41 -8.73
N TRP A 143 5.53 -4.54 -9.27
CA TRP A 143 6.74 -4.70 -8.47
C TRP A 143 7.54 -3.40 -8.43
N MET A 144 8.28 -3.17 -7.35
CA MET A 144 9.09 -1.97 -7.17
C MET A 144 10.36 -2.31 -6.39
N ALA A 145 11.49 -1.73 -6.79
CA ALA A 145 12.76 -1.80 -6.07
C ALA A 145 13.13 -0.40 -5.59
N ILE A 146 13.15 -0.21 -4.27
CA ILE A 146 13.18 1.10 -3.63
C ILE A 146 14.16 1.12 -2.46
N ASN A 147 14.56 2.32 -2.03
CA ASN A 147 15.22 2.56 -0.76
C ASN A 147 14.44 3.63 0.01
N ILE A 148 13.84 3.24 1.13
CA ILE A 148 12.93 4.12 1.87
C ILE A 148 13.64 5.22 2.69
N ASP A 149 14.95 5.09 2.91
CA ASP A 149 15.74 6.07 3.66
C ASP A 149 16.35 7.11 2.72
N THR A 150 16.87 6.66 1.57
CA THR A 150 17.54 7.54 0.59
C THR A 150 16.60 8.05 -0.51
N GLY A 151 15.42 7.43 -0.62
CA GLY A 151 14.47 7.65 -1.71
C GLY A 151 14.91 7.12 -3.07
N GLU A 152 16.01 6.35 -3.14
CA GLU A 152 16.47 5.77 -4.40
C GLU A 152 15.42 4.83 -4.99
N PHE A 153 15.06 5.06 -6.25
CA PHE A 153 14.14 4.22 -7.02
C PHE A 153 14.92 3.51 -8.12
N SER A 154 15.03 2.18 -8.02
CA SER A 154 15.80 1.36 -8.97
C SER A 154 14.97 0.81 -10.13
N GLY A 155 13.64 0.82 -10.02
CA GLY A 155 12.77 0.37 -11.10
C GLY A 155 11.44 -0.21 -10.65
N THR A 156 10.57 -0.43 -11.62
CA THR A 156 9.23 -0.99 -11.47
C THR A 156 8.78 -1.72 -12.73
N GLY A 157 7.71 -2.51 -12.62
CA GLY A 157 6.99 -3.07 -13.76
C GLY A 157 5.77 -3.89 -13.31
N GLY A 158 4.93 -4.26 -14.25
CA GLY A 158 3.72 -5.04 -14.01
C GLY A 158 2.71 -4.90 -15.14
#